data_AF-A0A0G4F3J2-F1
#
_entry.id   AF-A0A0G4F3J2-F1
#
_cell.length_a   1.000
_cell.length_b   1.000
_cell.length_c   1.000
_cell.angle_alpha   90.00
_cell.angle_beta   90.00
_cell.angle_gamma   90.00
#
_symmetry.space_group_name_H-M   'P 1'
#
loop_
_entity.id
_entity.type
_entity.pdbx_description
1 polymer ?
#
loop_
_entity_poly.entity_id
_entity_poly.type
_entity_poly.pdbx_seq_one_letter_code
_entity_poly.pdbx_strand_id
1 'polypeptide(L)'
;MKTCRTGYSSWMDELSRSKLRLDQSRNETARLHRRLRELQDKLVELEMNAQRPTSDDSPHLRHIRVLENRLDKAMIKFNEAQSIRKTYEQIVRRLRDERVSFDHQLAALERALQAELHRFEQSVIDERRQREKEVAEKRALVQARVDFNQKLEQREREAKKKAEIEKAQETRPPTATGVSETRVSALAEEEEERRRLADYAEAFRRVKEATGVSDVNENSGRIEELQAERARLRAHLDELKYSSGAGERRRQAADDLEAQVVEANQRYERARMKVERIMKVLVAAKAGIEHLHERVDTVPIDGEQTVPPGSITDDKVEEALGAVNVKLQRLLELTQMTLKNNIRITLPTAEADDAEEDEEVEEDVDEEVHGRSSIKHSSVLILEQQQKKLRYVSGFLAFVRGTLCLPGCVSRSSCTIA
;
A
#
# COMPACT_ATOMS: atom_id res chain seq x y z
N MET A 1 92.44 84.43 -59.02
CA MET A 1 91.27 83.95 -59.78
C MET A 1 91.05 82.44 -59.70
N LYS A 2 91.99 81.56 -60.10
CA LYS A 2 91.73 80.09 -60.20
C LYS A 2 91.17 79.44 -58.92
N THR A 3 91.71 79.75 -57.74
CA THR A 3 91.29 79.18 -56.44
C THR A 3 89.82 79.40 -56.07
N CYS A 4 89.25 80.57 -56.42
CA CYS A 4 87.87 80.90 -56.06
C CYS A 4 86.84 80.06 -56.84
N ARG A 5 87.13 79.70 -58.10
CA ARG A 5 86.29 78.76 -58.86
C ARG A 5 86.25 77.36 -58.24
N THR A 6 87.38 76.87 -57.73
CA THR A 6 87.44 75.55 -57.09
C THR A 6 86.60 75.49 -55.82
N GLY A 7 86.65 76.53 -54.99
CA GLY A 7 85.80 76.63 -53.79
C GLY A 7 84.31 76.65 -54.11
N TYR A 8 83.90 77.43 -55.12
CA TYR A 8 82.49 77.47 -55.57
C TYR A 8 82.02 76.13 -56.14
N SER A 9 82.85 75.41 -56.90
CA SER A 9 82.53 74.05 -57.37
C SER A 9 82.35 73.09 -56.18
N SER A 10 83.30 73.05 -55.26
CA SER A 10 83.24 72.17 -54.08
C SER A 10 82.01 72.44 -53.22
N TRP A 11 81.61 73.70 -53.08
CA TRP A 11 80.39 74.07 -52.34
C TRP A 11 79.11 73.66 -53.08
N MET A 12 79.07 73.76 -54.42
CA MET A 12 77.94 73.23 -55.21
C MET A 12 77.88 71.70 -55.19
N ASP A 13 79.03 71.00 -55.17
CA ASP A 13 79.09 69.56 -55.01
C ASP A 13 78.57 69.13 -53.62
N GLU A 14 78.97 69.83 -52.56
CA GLU A 14 78.51 69.58 -51.19
C GLU A 14 77.02 69.91 -51.00
N LEU A 15 76.55 71.02 -51.59
CA LEU A 15 75.12 71.37 -51.64
C LEU A 15 74.31 70.31 -52.40
N SER A 16 74.84 69.79 -53.50
CA SER A 16 74.18 68.75 -54.31
C SER A 16 74.14 67.40 -53.58
N ARG A 17 75.23 67.01 -52.91
CA ARG A 17 75.27 65.84 -52.00
C ARG A 17 74.30 66.00 -50.83
N SER A 18 74.11 67.22 -50.33
CA SER A 18 73.21 67.50 -49.21
C SER A 18 71.74 67.49 -49.64
N LYS A 19 71.41 68.03 -50.81
CA LYS A 19 70.09 67.87 -51.45
C LYS A 19 69.77 66.39 -51.70
N LEU A 20 70.69 65.65 -52.32
CA LEU A 20 70.50 64.22 -52.58
C LEU A 20 70.22 63.41 -51.31
N ARG A 21 70.97 63.64 -50.21
CA ARG A 21 70.71 63.01 -48.90
C ARG A 21 69.34 63.38 -48.33
N LEU A 22 68.92 64.63 -48.48
CA LEU A 22 67.63 65.12 -47.99
C LEU A 22 66.46 64.55 -48.80
N ASP A 23 66.61 64.42 -50.12
CA ASP A 23 65.60 63.81 -50.99
C ASP A 23 65.58 62.27 -50.88
N GLN A 24 66.72 61.62 -50.58
CA GLN A 24 66.77 60.22 -50.14
C GLN A 24 65.96 60.01 -48.85
N SER A 25 66.20 60.82 -47.82
CA SER A 25 65.46 60.75 -46.55
C SER A 25 63.96 61.04 -46.71
N ARG A 26 63.58 61.98 -47.59
CA ARG A 26 62.17 62.20 -47.99
C ARG A 26 61.56 60.99 -48.67
N ASN A 27 62.28 60.31 -49.57
CA ASN A 27 61.79 59.11 -50.24
C ASN A 27 61.66 57.92 -49.27
N GLU A 28 62.59 57.78 -48.32
CA GLU A 28 62.52 56.75 -47.28
C GLU A 28 61.36 56.99 -46.31
N THR A 29 61.19 58.22 -45.82
CA THR A 29 60.04 58.58 -44.98
C THR A 29 58.72 58.42 -45.75
N ALA A 30 58.64 58.80 -47.03
CA ALA A 30 57.46 58.56 -47.88
C ALA A 30 57.23 57.07 -48.21
N ARG A 31 58.25 56.21 -48.13
CA ARG A 31 58.11 54.74 -48.18
C ARG A 31 57.55 54.20 -46.87
N LEU A 32 58.09 54.64 -45.73
CA LEU A 32 57.63 54.22 -44.40
C LEU A 32 56.18 54.67 -44.14
N HIS A 33 55.78 55.89 -44.50
CA HIS A 33 54.38 56.35 -44.40
C HIS A 33 53.42 55.67 -45.38
N ARG A 34 53.90 54.99 -46.43
CA ARG A 34 53.07 54.08 -47.24
C ARG A 34 52.92 52.74 -46.54
N ARG A 35 54.02 52.13 -46.13
CA ARG A 35 54.01 50.83 -45.43
C ARG A 35 53.26 50.86 -44.10
N LEU A 36 53.30 51.96 -43.37
CA LEU A 36 52.56 52.11 -42.11
C LEU A 36 51.05 52.14 -42.35
N ARG A 37 50.57 52.79 -43.43
CA ARG A 37 49.17 52.72 -43.85
C ARG A 37 48.78 51.30 -44.30
N GLU A 38 49.57 50.67 -45.17
CA GLU A 38 49.35 49.27 -45.58
C GLU A 38 49.23 48.28 -44.40
N LEU A 39 49.85 48.59 -43.26
CA LEU A 39 49.78 47.78 -42.04
C LEU A 39 48.61 48.19 -41.13
N GLN A 40 48.21 49.47 -41.12
CA GLN A 40 46.98 49.93 -40.45
C GLN A 40 45.72 49.41 -41.15
N ASP A 41 45.67 49.49 -42.48
CA ASP A 41 44.57 48.98 -43.30
C ASP A 41 44.35 47.48 -43.03
N LYS A 42 45.46 46.72 -42.95
CA LYS A 42 45.45 45.28 -42.61
C LYS A 42 45.15 44.99 -41.15
N LEU A 43 45.49 45.88 -40.22
CA LEU A 43 45.09 45.76 -38.83
C LEU A 43 43.56 45.86 -38.72
N VAL A 44 42.97 46.87 -39.36
CA VAL A 44 41.51 47.06 -39.40
C VAL A 44 40.82 45.89 -40.12
N GLU A 45 41.36 45.41 -41.25
CA GLU A 45 40.86 44.21 -41.93
C GLU A 45 40.90 42.96 -41.02
N LEU A 46 42.00 42.75 -40.29
CA LEU A 46 42.11 41.62 -39.36
C LEU A 46 41.24 41.80 -38.10
N GLU A 47 41.03 43.01 -37.60
CA GLU A 47 40.13 43.32 -36.49
C GLU A 47 38.66 43.08 -36.87
N MET A 48 38.25 43.50 -38.07
CA MET A 48 36.92 43.23 -38.63
C MET A 48 36.68 41.71 -38.81
N ASN A 49 37.70 40.96 -39.24
CA ASN A 49 37.60 39.50 -39.40
C ASN A 49 37.74 38.74 -38.06
N ALA A 50 38.46 39.28 -37.07
CA ALA A 50 38.61 38.70 -35.73
C ALA A 50 37.40 38.99 -34.82
N GLN A 51 36.61 40.03 -35.14
CA GLN A 51 35.25 40.13 -34.65
C GLN A 51 34.41 38.95 -35.15
N ARG A 52 34.36 37.89 -34.33
CA ARG A 52 33.24 36.93 -34.32
C ARG A 52 31.95 37.72 -34.56
N PRO A 53 31.10 37.35 -35.54
CA PRO A 53 29.89 38.10 -35.83
C PRO A 53 28.96 38.07 -34.60
N THR A 54 28.97 39.16 -33.82
CA THR A 54 28.20 39.34 -32.58
C THR A 54 26.72 39.65 -32.86
N SER A 55 26.22 39.23 -34.01
CA SER A 55 24.79 39.18 -34.30
C SER A 55 24.16 37.97 -33.62
N ASP A 56 23.86 38.11 -32.33
CA ASP A 56 22.90 37.28 -31.60
C ASP A 56 21.52 37.22 -32.29
N ASP A 57 21.28 38.18 -33.20
CA ASP A 57 20.15 38.30 -34.11
C ASP A 57 20.33 37.60 -35.47
N SER A 58 21.42 36.87 -35.69
CA SER A 58 21.59 36.03 -36.88
C SER A 58 20.36 35.12 -37.08
N PRO A 59 19.79 35.04 -38.29
CA PRO A 59 18.58 34.26 -38.53
C PRO A 59 18.75 32.78 -38.15
N HIS A 60 19.97 32.25 -38.28
CA HIS A 60 20.31 30.89 -37.85
C HIS A 60 20.25 30.72 -36.33
N LEU A 61 20.76 31.67 -35.53
CA LEU A 61 20.67 31.62 -34.06
C LEU A 61 19.23 31.76 -33.58
N ARG A 62 18.44 32.62 -34.23
CA ARG A 62 17.00 32.73 -33.98
C ARG A 62 16.26 31.42 -34.31
N HIS A 63 16.61 30.76 -35.41
CA HIS A 63 16.03 29.47 -35.79
C HIS A 63 16.41 28.34 -34.81
N ILE A 64 17.68 28.27 -34.39
CA ILE A 64 18.16 27.33 -33.36
C ILE A 64 17.35 27.49 -32.07
N ARG A 65 17.20 28.73 -31.56
CA ARG A 65 16.36 29.02 -30.37
C ARG A 65 14.91 28.56 -30.52
N VAL A 66 14.33 28.64 -31.71
CA VAL A 66 12.95 28.16 -31.97
C VAL A 66 12.89 26.63 -31.98
N LEU A 67 13.90 25.95 -32.52
CA LEU A 67 13.99 24.48 -32.48
C LEU A 67 14.21 23.96 -31.05
N GLU A 68 15.11 24.59 -30.28
CA GLU A 68 15.33 24.30 -28.85
C GLU A 68 14.02 24.44 -28.05
N ASN A 69 13.33 25.58 -28.19
CA ASN A 69 12.02 25.80 -27.55
C ASN A 69 10.93 24.83 -28.01
N ARG A 70 11.04 24.24 -29.22
CA ARG A 70 10.10 23.20 -29.71
C ARG A 70 10.44 21.84 -29.11
N LEU A 71 11.74 21.52 -28.98
CA LEU A 71 12.22 20.30 -28.33
C LEU A 71 11.88 20.28 -26.83
N ASP A 72 12.10 21.37 -26.10
CA ASP A 72 11.75 21.47 -24.67
C ASP A 72 10.25 21.22 -24.45
N LYS A 73 9.38 21.81 -25.28
CA LYS A 73 7.94 21.58 -25.24
C LYS A 73 7.56 20.13 -25.56
N ALA A 74 8.28 19.47 -26.46
CA ALA A 74 8.09 18.04 -26.74
C ALA A 74 8.55 17.17 -25.57
N MET A 75 9.69 17.46 -24.94
CA MET A 75 10.17 16.77 -23.74
C MET A 75 9.22 16.93 -22.55
N ILE A 76 8.66 18.12 -22.32
CA ILE A 76 7.68 18.35 -21.26
C ILE A 76 6.44 17.49 -21.48
N LYS A 77 5.86 17.51 -22.70
CA LYS A 77 4.71 16.67 -23.07
C LYS A 77 5.01 15.18 -22.96
N PHE A 78 6.19 14.73 -23.37
CA PHE A 78 6.60 13.34 -23.24
C PHE A 78 6.70 12.92 -21.76
N ASN A 79 7.33 13.74 -20.91
CA ASN A 79 7.43 13.45 -19.48
C ASN A 79 6.06 13.44 -18.79
N GLU A 80 5.16 14.34 -19.17
CA GLU A 80 3.77 14.36 -18.72
C GLU A 80 3.03 13.08 -19.13
N ALA A 81 3.06 12.71 -20.42
CA ALA A 81 2.47 11.47 -20.94
C ALA A 81 3.06 10.21 -20.27
N GLN A 82 4.38 10.18 -20.02
CA GLN A 82 5.04 9.09 -19.30
C GLN A 82 4.62 9.01 -17.82
N SER A 83 4.30 10.15 -17.19
CA SER A 83 3.75 10.17 -15.83
C SER A 83 2.32 9.63 -15.80
N ILE A 84 1.50 10.01 -16.78
CA ILE A 84 0.11 9.56 -16.97
C ILE A 84 0.06 8.07 -17.30
N ARG A 85 0.94 7.57 -18.18
CA ARG A 85 1.11 6.13 -18.44
C ARG A 85 1.38 5.37 -17.13
N LYS A 86 2.33 5.84 -16.33
CA LYS A 86 2.72 5.19 -15.06
C LYS A 86 1.59 5.18 -14.03
N THR A 87 0.71 6.19 -13.98
CA THR A 87 -0.47 6.15 -13.08
C THR A 87 -1.55 5.21 -13.62
N TYR A 88 -1.83 5.20 -14.93
CA TYR A 88 -2.76 4.22 -15.51
C TYR A 88 -2.28 2.77 -15.33
N GLU A 89 -0.99 2.48 -15.53
CA GLU A 89 -0.46 1.15 -15.24
C GLU A 89 -0.62 0.75 -13.76
N GLN A 90 -0.45 1.69 -12.81
CA GLN A 90 -0.68 1.41 -11.38
C GLN A 90 -2.15 1.12 -11.08
N ILE A 91 -3.08 1.82 -11.75
CA ILE A 91 -4.52 1.54 -11.67
C ILE A 91 -4.83 0.15 -12.24
N VAL A 92 -4.32 -0.17 -13.44
CA VAL A 92 -4.53 -1.49 -14.09
C VAL A 92 -3.94 -2.64 -13.27
N ARG A 93 -2.75 -2.46 -12.66
CA ARG A 93 -2.16 -3.45 -11.75
C ARG A 93 -3.08 -3.70 -10.55
N ARG A 94 -3.51 -2.64 -9.85
CA ARG A 94 -4.44 -2.77 -8.71
C ARG A 94 -5.77 -3.41 -9.09
N LEU A 95 -6.36 -3.07 -10.23
CA LEU A 95 -7.62 -3.67 -10.68
C LEU A 95 -7.47 -5.17 -11.02
N ARG A 96 -6.28 -5.62 -11.43
CA ARG A 96 -5.97 -7.06 -11.57
C ARG A 96 -5.82 -7.74 -10.21
N ASP A 97 -5.10 -7.11 -9.27
CA ASP A 97 -4.92 -7.63 -7.91
C ASP A 97 -6.27 -7.72 -7.15
N GLU A 98 -7.10 -6.68 -7.26
CA GLU A 98 -8.45 -6.60 -6.69
C GLU A 98 -9.38 -7.64 -7.33
N ARG A 99 -9.35 -7.83 -8.65
CA ARG A 99 -10.10 -8.90 -9.32
C ARG A 99 -9.76 -10.28 -8.75
N VAL A 100 -8.47 -10.62 -8.65
CA VAL A 100 -8.04 -11.91 -8.10
C VAL A 100 -8.48 -12.06 -6.64
N SER A 101 -8.47 -10.98 -5.86
CA SER A 101 -9.02 -10.96 -4.49
C SER A 101 -10.53 -11.25 -4.45
N PHE A 102 -11.31 -10.65 -5.35
CA PHE A 102 -12.75 -10.92 -5.47
C PHE A 102 -13.04 -12.36 -5.92
N ASP A 103 -12.27 -12.92 -6.86
CA ASP A 103 -12.39 -14.31 -7.29
C ASP A 103 -12.16 -15.28 -6.09
N HIS A 104 -11.19 -14.98 -5.21
CA HIS A 104 -10.96 -15.76 -3.98
C HIS A 104 -12.09 -15.61 -2.95
N GLN A 105 -12.65 -14.39 -2.80
CA GLN A 105 -13.79 -14.14 -1.90
C GLN A 105 -15.06 -14.85 -2.39
N LEU A 106 -15.34 -14.80 -3.69
CA LEU A 106 -16.45 -15.53 -4.32
C LEU A 106 -16.31 -17.03 -4.09
N ALA A 107 -15.14 -17.61 -4.44
CA ALA A 107 -14.86 -19.03 -4.21
C ALA A 107 -14.88 -19.44 -2.72
N ALA A 108 -14.74 -18.50 -1.77
CA ALA A 108 -14.95 -18.77 -0.34
C ALA A 108 -16.44 -18.78 0.04
N LEU A 109 -17.23 -17.83 -0.48
CA LEU A 109 -18.68 -17.78 -0.29
C LEU A 109 -19.40 -18.98 -0.93
N GLU A 110 -18.98 -19.39 -2.13
CA GLU A 110 -19.50 -20.58 -2.82
C GLU A 110 -19.27 -21.86 -2.01
N ARG A 111 -18.05 -22.06 -1.47
CA ARG A 111 -17.74 -23.19 -0.60
C ARG A 111 -18.52 -23.16 0.72
N ALA A 112 -18.75 -21.97 1.29
CA ALA A 112 -19.58 -21.82 2.48
C ALA A 112 -21.06 -22.19 2.18
N LEU A 113 -21.60 -21.72 1.05
CA LEU A 113 -22.95 -22.05 0.60
C LEU A 113 -23.11 -23.56 0.31
N GLN A 114 -22.14 -24.18 -0.36
CA GLN A 114 -22.11 -25.63 -0.58
C GLN A 114 -22.06 -26.42 0.73
N ALA A 115 -21.29 -25.95 1.72
CA ALA A 115 -21.22 -26.58 3.04
C ALA A 115 -22.55 -26.47 3.80
N GLU A 116 -23.25 -25.33 3.73
CA GLU A 116 -24.59 -25.20 4.31
C GLU A 116 -25.64 -26.03 3.57
N LEU A 117 -25.62 -26.07 2.23
CA LEU A 117 -26.50 -26.96 1.46
C LEU A 117 -26.32 -28.42 1.87
N HIS A 118 -25.07 -28.91 1.96
CA HIS A 118 -24.79 -30.26 2.43
C HIS A 118 -25.21 -30.47 3.90
N ARG A 119 -25.14 -29.46 4.77
CA ARG A 119 -25.67 -29.54 6.15
C ARG A 119 -27.19 -29.70 6.15
N PHE A 120 -27.92 -28.95 5.32
CA PHE A 120 -29.37 -29.08 5.19
C PHE A 120 -29.78 -30.43 4.57
N GLU A 121 -29.11 -30.88 3.52
CA GLU A 121 -29.33 -32.20 2.91
C GLU A 121 -29.11 -33.32 3.92
N GLN A 122 -28.01 -33.27 4.68
CA GLN A 122 -27.71 -34.25 5.73
C GLN A 122 -28.78 -34.22 6.84
N SER A 123 -29.23 -33.04 7.26
CA SER A 123 -30.32 -32.89 8.23
C SER A 123 -31.63 -33.52 7.73
N VAL A 124 -32.01 -33.28 6.48
CA VAL A 124 -33.21 -33.88 5.86
C VAL A 124 -33.09 -35.41 5.76
N ILE A 125 -31.90 -35.92 5.41
CA ILE A 125 -31.62 -37.36 5.37
C ILE A 125 -31.76 -37.98 6.77
N ASP A 126 -31.21 -37.35 7.81
CA ASP A 126 -31.23 -37.89 9.17
C ASP A 126 -32.59 -37.72 9.86
N GLU A 127 -33.34 -36.64 9.60
CA GLU A 127 -34.76 -36.56 9.97
C GLU A 127 -35.57 -37.68 9.30
N ARG A 128 -35.32 -37.96 8.01
CA ARG A 128 -36.03 -39.03 7.29
C ARG A 128 -35.73 -40.40 7.92
N ARG A 129 -34.46 -40.67 8.25
CA ARG A 129 -34.03 -41.87 8.98
C ARG A 129 -34.65 -41.96 10.38
N GLN A 130 -34.81 -40.84 11.10
CA GLN A 130 -35.51 -40.81 12.39
C GLN A 130 -37.00 -41.16 12.23
N ARG A 131 -37.70 -40.53 11.29
CA ARG A 131 -39.12 -40.83 10.99
C ARG A 131 -39.32 -42.29 10.56
N GLU A 132 -38.40 -42.84 9.78
CA GLU A 132 -38.43 -44.25 9.37
C GLU A 132 -38.21 -45.21 10.56
N LYS A 133 -37.30 -44.88 11.48
CA LYS A 133 -37.12 -45.63 12.75
C LYS A 133 -38.36 -45.57 13.63
N GLU A 134 -38.90 -44.38 13.89
CA GLU A 134 -40.14 -44.23 14.67
C GLU A 134 -41.30 -45.02 14.08
N VAL A 135 -41.46 -45.01 12.75
CA VAL A 135 -42.51 -45.77 12.06
C VAL A 135 -42.25 -47.28 12.16
N ALA A 136 -41.00 -47.73 12.10
CA ALA A 136 -40.65 -49.14 12.31
C ALA A 136 -40.91 -49.60 13.76
N GLU A 137 -40.53 -48.81 14.77
CA GLU A 137 -40.78 -49.08 16.18
C GLU A 137 -42.28 -49.11 16.50
N LYS A 138 -43.05 -48.12 16.01
CA LYS A 138 -44.51 -48.07 16.16
C LYS A 138 -45.19 -49.26 15.48
N ARG A 139 -44.72 -49.69 14.29
CA ARG A 139 -45.19 -50.91 13.62
C ARG A 139 -44.86 -52.17 14.40
N ALA A 140 -43.65 -52.31 14.94
CA ALA A 140 -43.24 -53.45 15.74
C ALA A 140 -44.06 -53.57 17.03
N LEU A 141 -44.33 -52.45 17.72
CA LEU A 141 -45.19 -52.41 18.91
C LEU A 141 -46.65 -52.80 18.59
N VAL A 142 -47.19 -52.32 17.47
CA VAL A 142 -48.54 -52.71 17.01
C VAL A 142 -48.58 -54.21 16.67
N GLN A 143 -47.59 -54.73 15.94
CA GLN A 143 -47.52 -56.16 15.60
C GLN A 143 -47.43 -57.03 16.87
N ALA A 144 -46.53 -56.71 17.80
CA ALA A 144 -46.39 -57.45 19.05
C ALA A 144 -47.69 -57.46 19.87
N ARG A 145 -48.50 -56.38 19.81
CA ARG A 145 -49.81 -56.31 20.48
C ARG A 145 -50.90 -57.10 19.75
N VAL A 146 -50.87 -57.16 18.42
CA VAL A 146 -51.72 -58.06 17.62
C VAL A 146 -51.38 -59.52 17.94
N ASP A 147 -50.10 -59.90 17.92
CA ASP A 147 -49.62 -61.25 18.24
C ASP A 147 -49.99 -61.67 19.67
N PHE A 148 -49.89 -60.74 20.64
CA PHE A 148 -50.29 -60.98 22.03
C PHE A 148 -51.80 -61.20 22.14
N ASN A 149 -52.62 -60.35 21.51
CA ASN A 149 -54.07 -60.50 21.51
C ASN A 149 -54.51 -61.82 20.85
N GLN A 150 -53.89 -62.22 19.74
CA GLN A 150 -54.16 -63.52 19.09
C GLN A 150 -53.82 -64.70 20.00
N LYS A 151 -52.68 -64.66 20.71
CA LYS A 151 -52.30 -65.68 21.70
C LYS A 151 -53.27 -65.71 22.89
N LEU A 152 -53.82 -64.55 23.28
CA LEU A 152 -54.84 -64.46 24.32
C LEU A 152 -56.17 -65.09 23.86
N GLU A 153 -56.64 -64.79 22.64
CA GLU A 153 -57.82 -65.44 22.06
C GLU A 153 -57.64 -66.97 21.93
N GLN A 154 -56.47 -67.42 21.48
CA GLN A 154 -56.15 -68.85 21.39
C GLN A 154 -56.23 -69.51 22.77
N ARG A 155 -55.61 -68.90 23.78
CA ARG A 155 -55.68 -69.38 25.17
C ARG A 155 -57.09 -69.32 25.75
N GLU A 156 -57.91 -68.33 25.43
CA GLU A 156 -59.32 -68.32 25.82
C GLU A 156 -60.11 -69.44 25.15
N ARG A 157 -59.90 -69.69 23.85
CA ARG A 157 -60.56 -70.78 23.11
C ARG A 157 -60.14 -72.14 23.64
N GLU A 158 -58.88 -72.31 24.04
CA GLU A 158 -58.40 -73.53 24.71
C GLU A 158 -58.90 -73.66 26.15
N ALA A 159 -58.91 -72.57 26.94
CA ALA A 159 -59.39 -72.58 28.31
C ALA A 159 -60.90 -72.81 28.39
N LYS A 160 -61.68 -72.28 27.45
CA LYS A 160 -63.12 -72.57 27.31
C LYS A 160 -63.35 -74.07 27.07
N LYS A 161 -62.64 -74.68 26.11
CA LYS A 161 -62.66 -76.14 25.87
C LYS A 161 -62.20 -76.96 27.08
N LYS A 162 -61.16 -76.51 27.80
CA LYS A 162 -60.64 -77.22 28.99
C LYS A 162 -61.57 -77.11 30.19
N ALA A 163 -62.16 -75.95 30.46
CA ALA A 163 -63.14 -75.77 31.53
C ALA A 163 -64.45 -76.53 31.28
N GLU A 164 -64.78 -76.80 30.01
CA GLU A 164 -65.85 -77.74 29.61
C GLU A 164 -65.55 -79.19 30.05
N ILE A 165 -64.27 -79.58 30.08
CA ILE A 165 -63.81 -80.92 30.50
C ILE A 165 -63.58 -80.97 32.02
N GLU A 166 -62.92 -79.98 32.59
CA GLU A 166 -62.51 -79.90 34.01
C GLU A 166 -63.72 -79.76 34.96
N LYS A 167 -64.84 -79.21 34.49
CA LYS A 167 -66.12 -79.23 35.24
C LYS A 167 -66.66 -80.64 35.53
N ALA A 168 -66.04 -81.70 35.00
CA ALA A 168 -66.34 -83.07 35.35
C ALA A 168 -65.46 -83.67 36.48
N GLN A 169 -64.46 -82.97 37.05
CA GLN A 169 -63.41 -83.58 37.89
C GLN A 169 -62.93 -82.79 39.15
N GLU A 170 -63.47 -83.15 40.33
CA GLU A 170 -62.83 -83.26 41.69
C GLU A 170 -62.47 -82.06 42.65
N THR A 171 -62.02 -82.37 43.90
CA THR A 171 -62.05 -81.51 45.12
C THR A 171 -61.09 -81.87 46.34
N ARG A 172 -60.51 -80.86 47.05
CA ARG A 172 -60.11 -80.74 48.53
C ARG A 172 -58.61 -81.02 49.07
N PRO A 173 -58.00 -80.27 50.09
CA PRO A 173 -56.50 -80.20 50.39
C PRO A 173 -55.95 -80.23 51.93
N PRO A 174 -54.92 -79.47 52.51
CA PRO A 174 -53.71 -79.99 53.30
C PRO A 174 -53.20 -79.30 54.67
N THR A 175 -52.06 -79.71 55.35
CA THR A 175 -51.35 -79.01 56.53
C THR A 175 -49.85 -79.39 56.93
N ALA A 176 -49.17 -78.78 58.00
CA ALA A 176 -47.68 -78.78 58.36
C ALA A 176 -47.20 -78.47 59.88
N THR A 177 -45.88 -78.44 60.30
CA THR A 177 -45.16 -77.84 61.56
C THR A 177 -43.62 -78.23 61.73
N GLY A 178 -42.65 -77.92 62.70
CA GLY A 178 -42.45 -77.32 64.11
C GLY A 178 -40.91 -77.07 64.58
N VAL A 179 -40.50 -76.78 65.88
CA VAL A 179 -39.15 -76.16 66.36
C VAL A 179 -38.62 -76.50 67.85
N SER A 180 -37.40 -76.10 68.37
CA SER A 180 -36.82 -76.25 69.81
C SER A 180 -35.60 -75.31 70.31
N GLU A 181 -34.98 -75.49 71.54
CA GLU A 181 -34.02 -74.55 72.35
C GLU A 181 -33.03 -75.29 73.41
N THR A 182 -32.11 -74.87 74.38
CA THR A 182 -31.53 -73.65 75.16
C THR A 182 -30.21 -73.89 76.07
N ARG A 183 -29.51 -72.85 76.68
CA ARG A 183 -28.77 -72.68 78.05
C ARG A 183 -27.21 -72.40 78.30
N VAL A 184 -26.81 -71.98 79.56
CA VAL A 184 -25.64 -71.10 80.00
C VAL A 184 -25.10 -71.27 81.49
N SER A 185 -23.80 -70.96 81.85
CA SER A 185 -23.29 -70.07 82.99
C SER A 185 -21.91 -70.37 83.68
N ALA A 186 -21.06 -69.34 83.98
CA ALA A 186 -20.04 -69.28 85.07
C ALA A 186 -19.40 -67.86 85.24
N LEU A 187 -19.42 -67.21 86.43
CA LEU A 187 -18.94 -65.82 86.64
C LEU A 187 -18.54 -65.50 88.11
N ALA A 188 -17.43 -64.78 88.33
CA ALA A 188 -17.12 -64.04 89.57
C ALA A 188 -16.01 -62.99 89.39
N GLU A 189 -14.80 -63.40 88.95
CA GLU A 189 -13.64 -62.49 88.79
C GLU A 189 -13.84 -61.47 87.66
N GLU A 190 -14.74 -61.77 86.72
CA GLU A 190 -15.25 -60.80 85.74
C GLU A 190 -15.90 -59.56 86.38
N GLU A 191 -16.37 -59.58 87.64
CA GLU A 191 -17.23 -58.51 88.18
C GLU A 191 -16.54 -57.14 88.35
N GLU A 192 -15.24 -57.06 88.63
CA GLU A 192 -14.55 -55.76 88.71
C GLU A 192 -14.19 -55.18 87.34
N GLU A 193 -13.79 -56.01 86.37
CA GLU A 193 -13.64 -55.57 84.98
C GLU A 193 -14.99 -55.18 84.39
N ARG A 194 -16.06 -55.94 84.71
CA ARG A 194 -17.46 -55.59 84.38
C ARG A 194 -17.89 -54.27 84.99
N ARG A 195 -17.41 -53.86 86.17
CA ARG A 195 -17.74 -52.54 86.72
C ARG A 195 -17.14 -51.42 85.87
N ARG A 196 -15.85 -51.48 85.53
CA ARG A 196 -15.24 -50.52 84.60
C ARG A 196 -15.88 -50.55 83.22
N LEU A 197 -16.17 -51.74 82.69
CA LEU A 197 -16.90 -51.91 81.43
C LEU A 197 -18.33 -51.37 81.52
N ALA A 198 -19.00 -51.46 82.67
CA ALA A 198 -20.33 -50.89 82.91
C ALA A 198 -20.29 -49.36 83.00
N ASP A 199 -19.30 -48.77 83.67
CA ASP A 199 -19.09 -47.31 83.73
C ASP A 199 -18.85 -46.75 82.33
N TYR A 200 -17.96 -47.38 81.55
CA TYR A 200 -17.73 -47.00 80.15
C TYR A 200 -18.95 -47.29 79.26
N ALA A 201 -19.69 -48.39 79.48
CA ALA A 201 -20.91 -48.69 78.74
C ALA A 201 -22.07 -47.76 79.10
N GLU A 202 -22.16 -47.23 80.32
CA GLU A 202 -23.11 -46.17 80.68
C GLU A 202 -22.72 -44.86 79.99
N ALA A 203 -21.44 -44.48 80.02
CA ALA A 203 -20.96 -43.30 79.30
C ALA A 203 -21.27 -43.40 77.79
N PHE A 204 -20.98 -44.55 77.16
CA PHE A 204 -21.36 -44.81 75.76
C PHE A 204 -22.87 -44.81 75.55
N ARG A 205 -23.67 -45.36 76.47
CA ARG A 205 -25.14 -45.37 76.38
C ARG A 205 -25.71 -43.95 76.45
N ARG A 206 -25.19 -43.11 77.33
CA ARG A 206 -25.60 -41.69 77.46
C ARG A 206 -25.22 -40.88 76.23
N VAL A 207 -24.08 -41.16 75.59
CA VAL A 207 -23.74 -40.59 74.27
C VAL A 207 -24.68 -41.12 73.18
N LYS A 208 -25.01 -42.41 73.19
CA LYS A 208 -25.93 -43.05 72.22
C LYS A 208 -27.34 -42.49 72.31
N GLU A 209 -27.86 -42.30 73.52
CA GLU A 209 -29.16 -41.68 73.81
C GLU A 209 -29.16 -40.19 73.44
N ALA A 210 -28.11 -39.43 73.78
CA ALA A 210 -28.01 -38.01 73.46
C ALA A 210 -27.79 -37.70 71.97
N THR A 211 -27.24 -38.65 71.19
CA THR A 211 -27.05 -38.51 69.74
C THR A 211 -28.17 -39.15 68.91
N GLY A 212 -28.98 -40.03 69.50
CA GLY A 212 -30.08 -40.73 68.82
C GLY A 212 -29.64 -41.78 67.80
N VAL A 213 -28.34 -42.14 67.76
CA VAL A 213 -27.77 -43.03 66.74
C VAL A 213 -27.80 -44.47 67.26
N SER A 214 -28.68 -45.31 66.73
CA SER A 214 -28.71 -46.74 67.07
C SER A 214 -27.45 -47.46 66.57
N ASP A 215 -26.96 -47.12 65.38
CA ASP A 215 -25.95 -47.92 64.69
C ASP A 215 -24.89 -47.03 64.03
N VAL A 216 -23.66 -47.14 64.51
CA VAL A 216 -22.50 -46.37 64.02
C VAL A 216 -22.28 -46.64 62.52
N ASN A 217 -22.46 -47.88 62.08
CA ASN A 217 -22.29 -48.28 60.68
C ASN A 217 -23.32 -47.64 59.74
N GLU A 218 -24.58 -47.46 60.17
CA GLU A 218 -25.55 -46.72 59.37
C GLU A 218 -25.15 -45.25 59.22
N ASN A 219 -24.64 -44.63 60.29
CA ASN A 219 -24.18 -43.25 60.22
C ASN A 219 -22.91 -43.09 59.38
N SER A 220 -21.96 -44.03 59.43
CA SER A 220 -20.83 -44.05 58.48
C SER A 220 -21.34 -44.13 57.04
N GLY A 221 -22.27 -45.05 56.74
CA GLY A 221 -22.89 -45.17 55.41
C GLY A 221 -23.59 -43.88 54.95
N ARG A 222 -24.46 -43.29 55.78
CA ARG A 222 -25.13 -42.01 55.47
C ARG A 222 -24.15 -40.85 55.29
N ILE A 223 -23.04 -40.83 56.04
CA ILE A 223 -21.98 -39.83 55.89
C ILE A 223 -21.24 -40.02 54.55
N GLU A 224 -20.95 -41.26 54.16
CA GLU A 224 -20.32 -41.58 52.87
C GLU A 224 -21.26 -41.26 51.69
N GLU A 225 -22.55 -41.59 51.78
CA GLU A 225 -23.59 -41.22 50.80
C GLU A 225 -23.69 -39.71 50.63
N LEU A 226 -23.81 -38.95 51.73
CA LEU A 226 -23.87 -37.48 51.68
C LEU A 226 -22.56 -36.85 51.20
N GLN A 227 -21.41 -37.46 51.47
CA GLN A 227 -20.13 -37.01 50.90
C GLN A 227 -20.05 -37.29 49.39
N ALA A 228 -20.52 -38.44 48.93
CA ALA A 228 -20.58 -38.80 47.52
C ALA A 228 -21.57 -37.92 46.74
N GLU A 229 -22.75 -37.64 47.31
CA GLU A 229 -23.73 -36.72 46.73
C GLU A 229 -23.17 -35.29 46.68
N ARG A 230 -22.54 -34.81 47.76
CA ARG A 230 -21.87 -33.50 47.77
C ARG A 230 -20.75 -33.41 46.72
N ALA A 231 -19.98 -34.49 46.51
CA ALA A 231 -18.96 -34.55 45.48
C ALA A 231 -19.57 -34.52 44.07
N ARG A 232 -20.65 -35.28 43.83
CA ARG A 232 -21.40 -35.34 42.57
C ARG A 232 -22.05 -34.00 42.22
N LEU A 233 -22.71 -33.35 43.18
CA LEU A 233 -23.30 -32.02 43.02
C LEU A 233 -22.22 -30.96 42.75
N ARG A 234 -21.04 -31.07 43.38
CA ARG A 234 -19.92 -30.16 43.13
C ARG A 234 -19.32 -30.35 41.73
N ALA A 235 -19.11 -31.59 41.30
CA ALA A 235 -18.68 -31.91 39.95
C ALA A 235 -19.67 -31.38 38.90
N HIS A 236 -20.98 -31.57 39.11
CA HIS A 236 -22.03 -31.03 38.24
C HIS A 236 -22.09 -29.48 38.26
N LEU A 237 -21.78 -28.84 39.39
CA LEU A 237 -21.68 -27.37 39.48
C LEU A 237 -20.46 -26.83 38.74
N ASP A 238 -19.32 -27.51 38.81
CA ASP A 238 -18.10 -27.13 38.08
C ASP A 238 -18.25 -27.43 36.58
N GLU A 239 -18.86 -28.55 36.21
CA GLU A 239 -19.27 -28.85 34.84
C GLU A 239 -20.25 -27.80 34.32
N LEU A 240 -21.24 -27.33 35.10
CA LEU A 240 -22.11 -26.21 34.69
C LEU A 240 -21.36 -24.88 34.55
N LYS A 241 -20.33 -24.58 35.38
CA LYS A 241 -19.51 -23.36 35.22
C LYS A 241 -18.68 -23.35 33.96
N TYR A 242 -18.17 -24.51 33.52
CA TYR A 242 -17.27 -24.61 32.36
C TYR A 242 -18.00 -25.04 31.07
N SER A 243 -19.12 -25.76 31.14
CA SER A 243 -19.99 -26.07 29.99
C SER A 243 -20.96 -24.93 29.65
N SER A 244 -21.27 -24.03 30.60
CA SER A 244 -21.94 -22.76 30.28
C SER A 244 -21.00 -21.79 29.59
N GLY A 245 -20.70 -22.10 28.31
CA GLY A 245 -19.94 -21.26 27.37
C GLY A 245 -20.54 -19.86 27.15
N ALA A 246 -21.60 -19.47 27.86
CA ALA A 246 -22.00 -18.09 28.09
C ALA A 246 -20.91 -17.25 28.80
N GLY A 247 -19.93 -17.87 29.48
CA GLY A 247 -18.73 -17.17 29.94
C GLY A 247 -17.77 -16.84 28.79
N GLU A 248 -17.45 -17.84 27.97
CA GLU A 248 -16.45 -17.74 26.90
C GLU A 248 -16.98 -17.00 25.67
N ARG A 249 -18.21 -17.30 25.21
CA ARG A 249 -18.91 -16.53 24.17
C ARG A 249 -19.12 -15.05 24.55
N ARG A 250 -19.17 -14.72 25.84
CA ARG A 250 -19.28 -13.31 26.30
C ARG A 250 -17.93 -12.60 26.29
N ARG A 251 -16.81 -13.31 26.44
CA ARG A 251 -15.47 -12.77 26.15
C ARG A 251 -15.30 -12.60 24.65
N GLN A 252 -15.52 -13.66 23.88
CA GLN A 252 -15.40 -13.63 22.42
C GLN A 252 -16.28 -12.54 21.79
N ALA A 253 -17.54 -12.37 22.22
CA ALA A 253 -18.39 -11.28 21.77
C ALA A 253 -17.94 -9.87 22.23
N ALA A 254 -17.18 -9.76 23.33
CA ALA A 254 -16.53 -8.50 23.72
C ALA A 254 -15.29 -8.23 22.84
N ASP A 255 -14.45 -9.25 22.62
CA ASP A 255 -13.28 -9.19 21.74
C ASP A 255 -13.70 -8.83 20.29
N ASP A 256 -14.79 -9.43 19.78
CA ASP A 256 -15.40 -9.15 18.49
C ASP A 256 -15.95 -7.70 18.40
N LEU A 257 -16.50 -7.16 19.50
CA LEU A 257 -16.98 -5.79 19.58
C LEU A 257 -15.82 -4.78 19.67
N GLU A 258 -14.76 -5.07 20.42
CA GLU A 258 -13.54 -4.26 20.46
C GLU A 258 -12.86 -4.24 19.08
N ALA A 259 -12.79 -5.38 18.39
CA ALA A 259 -12.30 -5.45 17.01
C ALA A 259 -13.14 -4.59 16.04
N GLN A 260 -14.48 -4.65 16.13
CA GLN A 260 -15.38 -3.79 15.35
C GLN A 260 -15.21 -2.30 15.65
N VAL A 261 -15.03 -1.92 16.93
CA VAL A 261 -14.79 -0.53 17.34
C VAL A 261 -13.44 -0.03 16.80
N VAL A 262 -12.38 -0.84 16.87
CA VAL A 262 -11.06 -0.52 16.30
C VAL A 262 -11.17 -0.36 14.79
N GLU A 263 -11.86 -1.25 14.08
CA GLU A 263 -11.99 -1.15 12.62
C GLU A 263 -12.83 0.07 12.21
N ALA A 264 -13.94 0.33 12.90
CA ALA A 264 -14.78 1.51 12.69
C ALA A 264 -13.99 2.81 12.92
N ASN A 265 -13.17 2.88 13.97
CA ASN A 265 -12.33 4.04 14.25
C ASN A 265 -11.24 4.23 13.18
N GLN A 266 -10.63 3.15 12.68
CA GLN A 266 -9.71 3.23 11.55
C GLN A 266 -10.40 3.68 10.25
N ARG A 267 -11.64 3.23 9.98
CA ARG A 267 -12.46 3.69 8.85
C ARG A 267 -12.76 5.19 8.98
N TYR A 268 -13.12 5.65 10.18
CA TYR A 268 -13.37 7.06 10.50
C TYR A 268 -12.11 7.92 10.28
N GLU A 269 -10.95 7.57 10.84
CA GLU A 269 -9.72 8.36 10.66
C GLU A 269 -9.26 8.40 9.19
N ARG A 270 -9.43 7.30 8.43
CA ARG A 270 -9.19 7.30 6.97
C ARG A 270 -10.14 8.25 6.23
N ALA A 271 -11.39 8.40 6.67
CA ALA A 271 -12.33 9.37 6.09
C ALA A 271 -11.98 10.81 6.50
N ARG A 272 -11.68 11.03 7.78
CA ARG A 272 -11.26 12.32 8.36
C ARG A 272 -10.04 12.88 7.66
N MET A 273 -8.98 12.09 7.46
CA MET A 273 -7.78 12.51 6.71
C MET A 273 -8.08 12.88 5.25
N LYS A 274 -9.04 12.20 4.59
CA LYS A 274 -9.47 12.58 3.22
C LYS A 274 -10.19 13.93 3.23
N VAL A 275 -11.13 14.13 4.17
CA VAL A 275 -11.87 15.40 4.33
C VAL A 275 -10.91 16.54 4.66
N GLU A 276 -9.97 16.36 5.58
CA GLU A 276 -8.97 17.37 5.94
C GLU A 276 -8.07 17.75 4.75
N ARG A 277 -7.64 16.76 3.94
CA ARG A 277 -6.89 17.00 2.71
C ARG A 277 -7.72 17.79 1.68
N ILE A 278 -8.98 17.43 1.48
CA ILE A 278 -9.88 18.12 0.55
C ILE A 278 -10.13 19.55 1.03
N MET A 279 -10.41 19.76 2.32
CA MET A 279 -10.59 21.08 2.92
C MET A 279 -9.36 21.98 2.73
N LYS A 280 -8.13 21.45 2.91
CA LYS A 280 -6.89 22.17 2.63
C LYS A 280 -6.75 22.60 1.16
N VAL A 281 -7.18 21.76 0.22
CA VAL A 281 -7.21 22.10 -1.21
C VAL A 281 -8.29 23.14 -1.52
N LEU A 282 -9.48 23.03 -0.93
CA LEU A 282 -10.57 23.99 -1.12
C LEU A 282 -10.22 25.38 -0.58
N VAL A 283 -9.57 25.48 0.59
CA VAL A 283 -9.09 26.76 1.14
C VAL A 283 -8.04 27.40 0.22
N ALA A 284 -7.10 26.61 -0.32
CA ALA A 284 -6.11 27.10 -1.27
C ALA A 284 -6.73 27.53 -2.61
N ALA A 285 -7.73 26.79 -3.09
CA ALA A 285 -8.48 27.12 -4.30
C ALA A 285 -9.29 28.41 -4.11
N LYS A 286 -10.00 28.56 -2.98
CA LYS A 286 -10.75 29.78 -2.62
C LYS A 286 -9.84 31.01 -2.61
N ALA A 287 -8.71 30.98 -1.90
CA ALA A 287 -7.76 32.09 -1.87
C ALA A 287 -7.17 32.40 -3.27
N GLY A 288 -6.97 31.38 -4.10
CA GLY A 288 -6.58 31.56 -5.50
C GLY A 288 -7.65 32.24 -6.35
N ILE A 289 -8.92 31.88 -6.17
CA ILE A 289 -10.09 32.46 -6.87
C ILE A 289 -10.33 33.90 -6.41
N GLU A 290 -10.21 34.18 -5.10
CA GLU A 290 -10.30 35.52 -4.52
C GLU A 290 -9.24 36.47 -5.12
N HIS A 291 -7.97 36.07 -5.16
CA HIS A 291 -6.89 36.87 -5.74
C HIS A 291 -6.95 36.95 -7.28
N LEU A 292 -7.50 35.95 -7.97
CA LEU A 292 -7.81 36.06 -9.41
C LEU A 292 -8.95 37.05 -9.66
N HIS A 293 -10.00 37.00 -8.85
CA HIS A 293 -11.12 37.93 -8.92
C HIS A 293 -10.66 39.37 -8.68
N GLU A 294 -9.94 39.63 -7.58
CA GLU A 294 -9.36 40.94 -7.26
C GLU A 294 -8.51 41.49 -8.41
N ARG A 295 -7.62 40.68 -9.01
CA ARG A 295 -6.80 41.11 -10.15
C ARG A 295 -7.61 41.39 -11.41
N VAL A 296 -8.56 40.52 -11.74
CA VAL A 296 -9.35 40.63 -12.98
C VAL A 296 -10.41 41.73 -12.87
N ASP A 297 -10.87 42.07 -11.67
CA ASP A 297 -11.77 43.22 -11.43
C ASP A 297 -11.11 44.55 -11.81
N THR A 298 -9.82 44.73 -11.52
CA THR A 298 -9.07 45.96 -11.89
C THR A 298 -8.98 46.25 -13.39
N VAL A 299 -9.39 45.31 -14.26
CA VAL A 299 -9.44 45.51 -15.71
C VAL A 299 -10.89 45.84 -16.12
N PRO A 300 -11.22 47.10 -16.44
CA PRO A 300 -12.56 47.45 -16.91
C PRO A 300 -12.81 46.87 -18.31
N ILE A 301 -13.99 46.29 -18.51
CA ILE A 301 -14.48 45.83 -19.82
C ILE A 301 -15.93 46.31 -19.97
N ASP A 302 -16.25 46.95 -21.09
CA ASP A 302 -17.58 47.51 -21.31
C ASP A 302 -18.69 46.44 -21.34
N GLY A 303 -19.73 46.63 -20.52
CA GLY A 303 -20.92 45.76 -20.46
C GLY A 303 -21.03 44.87 -19.21
N GLU A 304 -20.57 45.34 -18.05
CA GLU A 304 -20.39 44.51 -16.86
C GLU A 304 -21.56 44.54 -15.85
N GLN A 305 -21.97 43.37 -15.35
CA GLN A 305 -22.62 43.24 -14.05
C GLN A 305 -21.55 42.94 -13.01
N THR A 306 -21.10 43.96 -12.28
CA THR A 306 -20.15 43.78 -11.18
C THR A 306 -20.84 43.11 -10.00
N VAL A 307 -20.45 41.86 -9.69
CA VAL A 307 -20.78 41.24 -8.40
C VAL A 307 -20.03 42.02 -7.32
N PRO A 308 -20.71 42.62 -6.32
CA PRO A 308 -20.07 43.58 -5.44
C PRO A 308 -18.98 42.94 -4.57
N PRO A 309 -17.79 43.57 -4.45
CA PRO A 309 -16.67 43.01 -3.70
C PRO A 309 -17.01 42.93 -2.21
N GLY A 310 -17.04 41.70 -1.68
CA GLY A 310 -17.29 41.45 -0.25
C GLY A 310 -18.11 40.21 0.12
N SER A 311 -18.54 39.35 -0.84
CA SER A 311 -19.31 38.13 -0.49
C SER A 311 -18.92 36.86 -1.27
N ILE A 312 -17.62 36.52 -1.32
CA ILE A 312 -17.18 35.16 -1.68
C ILE A 312 -17.38 34.25 -0.44
N THR A 313 -18.65 33.98 -0.13
CA THR A 313 -19.08 32.89 0.76
C THR A 313 -18.80 31.55 0.09
N ASP A 314 -18.64 30.49 0.87
CA ASP A 314 -18.23 29.18 0.33
C ASP A 314 -19.23 28.64 -0.73
N ASP A 315 -20.52 28.91 -0.55
CA ASP A 315 -21.60 28.57 -1.50
C ASP A 315 -21.56 29.36 -2.84
N LYS A 316 -20.68 30.37 -2.97
CA LYS A 316 -20.56 31.25 -4.15
C LYS A 316 -19.21 31.16 -4.87
N VAL A 317 -18.31 30.28 -4.43
CA VAL A 317 -16.97 30.14 -5.03
C VAL A 317 -17.06 29.71 -6.51
N GLU A 318 -18.05 28.88 -6.87
CA GLU A 318 -18.30 28.48 -8.26
C GLU A 318 -18.83 29.63 -9.13
N GLU A 319 -19.73 30.47 -8.59
CA GLU A 319 -20.26 31.66 -9.27
C GLU A 319 -19.14 32.69 -9.52
N ALA A 320 -18.31 32.95 -8.51
CA ALA A 320 -17.14 33.84 -8.62
C ALA A 320 -16.11 33.33 -9.65
N LEU A 321 -15.80 32.03 -9.64
CA LEU A 321 -14.92 31.42 -10.65
C LEU A 321 -15.53 31.47 -12.06
N GLY A 322 -16.85 31.28 -12.20
CA GLY A 322 -17.58 31.45 -13.45
C GLY A 322 -17.44 32.85 -14.03
N ALA A 323 -17.68 33.88 -13.21
CA ALA A 323 -17.53 35.29 -13.59
C ALA A 323 -16.08 35.62 -14.01
N VAL A 324 -15.09 35.17 -13.23
CA VAL A 324 -13.66 35.33 -13.55
C VAL A 324 -13.30 34.64 -14.86
N ASN A 325 -13.80 33.42 -15.11
CA ASN A 325 -13.55 32.70 -16.35
C ASN A 325 -14.14 33.43 -17.57
N VAL A 326 -15.39 33.92 -17.48
CA VAL A 326 -16.01 34.71 -18.58
C VAL A 326 -15.23 35.99 -18.85
N LYS A 327 -14.81 36.72 -17.81
CA LYS A 327 -14.02 37.96 -17.96
C LYS A 327 -12.63 37.67 -18.55
N LEU A 328 -11.97 36.59 -18.14
CA LEU A 328 -10.70 36.13 -18.74
C LEU A 328 -10.86 35.68 -20.20
N GLN A 329 -11.92 34.97 -20.54
CA GLN A 329 -12.22 34.59 -21.94
C GLN A 329 -12.41 35.85 -22.81
N ARG A 330 -13.11 36.88 -22.30
CA ARG A 330 -13.29 38.14 -23.03
C ARG A 330 -11.99 38.92 -23.23
N LEU A 331 -11.08 38.91 -22.25
CA LEU A 331 -9.73 39.47 -22.41
C LEU A 331 -8.89 38.67 -23.42
N LEU A 332 -9.05 37.35 -23.47
CA LEU A 332 -8.40 36.50 -24.47
C LEU A 332 -8.92 36.79 -25.89
N GLU A 333 -10.24 36.99 -26.07
CA GLU A 333 -10.81 37.43 -27.35
C GLU A 333 -10.28 38.79 -27.80
N LEU A 334 -10.24 39.78 -26.90
CA LEU A 334 -9.75 41.13 -27.19
C LEU A 334 -8.25 41.14 -27.56
N THR A 335 -7.43 40.35 -26.86
CA THR A 335 -6.00 40.21 -27.19
C THR A 335 -5.78 39.44 -28.49
N GLN A 336 -6.56 38.40 -28.78
CA GLN A 336 -6.51 37.70 -30.08
C GLN A 336 -6.99 38.57 -31.25
N MET A 337 -8.02 39.40 -31.05
CA MET A 337 -8.45 40.42 -32.03
C MET A 337 -7.32 41.43 -32.29
N THR A 338 -6.67 41.90 -31.22
CA THR A 338 -5.53 42.82 -31.33
C THR A 338 -4.35 42.17 -32.08
N LEU A 339 -4.07 40.88 -31.87
CA LEU A 339 -3.05 40.15 -32.61
C LEU A 339 -3.42 39.99 -34.10
N LYS A 340 -4.68 39.66 -34.43
CA LYS A 340 -5.17 39.56 -35.81
C LYS A 340 -5.12 40.91 -36.55
N ASN A 341 -5.36 42.01 -35.86
CA ASN A 341 -5.34 43.36 -36.43
C ASN A 341 -3.92 43.94 -36.57
N ASN A 342 -2.88 43.28 -36.05
CA ASN A 342 -1.48 43.68 -36.24
C ASN A 342 -0.94 43.19 -37.59
N ILE A 343 -1.38 43.83 -38.68
CA ILE A 343 -1.01 43.52 -40.07
C ILE A 343 0.46 43.88 -40.35
N ARG A 344 1.42 43.09 -39.84
CA ARG A 344 2.85 43.30 -40.12
C ARG A 344 3.70 42.03 -40.31
N ILE A 345 3.23 40.85 -39.91
CA ILE A 345 3.93 39.58 -40.21
C ILE A 345 2.90 38.51 -40.61
N THR A 346 2.74 38.29 -41.92
CA THR A 346 2.20 37.04 -42.45
C THR A 346 3.28 35.96 -42.39
N LEU A 347 3.13 34.99 -41.49
CA LEU A 347 3.89 33.74 -41.60
C LEU A 347 3.20 32.86 -42.66
N PRO A 348 3.96 32.17 -43.53
CA PRO A 348 3.39 31.17 -44.42
C PRO A 348 2.77 30.02 -43.62
N THR A 349 1.49 29.76 -43.83
CA THR A 349 0.88 28.47 -43.53
C THR A 349 1.42 27.47 -44.54
N ALA A 350 2.31 26.59 -44.10
CA ALA A 350 2.72 25.44 -44.90
C ALA A 350 1.54 24.44 -44.93
N GLU A 351 0.73 24.55 -45.97
CA GLU A 351 -0.12 23.45 -46.43
C GLU A 351 0.82 22.34 -46.91
N ALA A 352 0.81 21.23 -46.18
CA ALA A 352 1.53 20.01 -46.52
C ALA A 352 0.58 18.86 -46.20
N ASP A 353 -0.22 18.49 -47.20
CA ASP A 353 -0.77 17.14 -47.27
C ASP A 353 0.42 16.17 -47.42
N ASP A 354 0.53 15.20 -46.54
CA ASP A 354 1.25 13.95 -46.78
C ASP A 354 0.58 12.86 -45.91
N ALA A 355 0.57 11.63 -46.41
CA ALA A 355 -0.42 10.61 -46.05
C ALA A 355 -0.24 9.99 -44.65
N GLU A 356 -1.32 9.36 -44.17
CA GLU A 356 -1.25 8.30 -43.17
C GLU A 356 -0.53 7.08 -43.78
N GLU A 357 0.63 6.71 -43.24
CA GLU A 357 1.24 5.39 -43.43
C GLU A 357 1.32 4.69 -42.06
N ASP A 358 0.40 3.76 -41.82
CA ASP A 358 0.39 2.90 -40.64
C ASP A 358 1.49 1.83 -40.75
N GLU A 359 2.72 2.14 -40.33
CA GLU A 359 3.72 1.10 -40.06
C GLU A 359 3.43 0.41 -38.72
N GLU A 360 2.79 -0.76 -38.77
CA GLU A 360 2.71 -1.70 -37.64
C GLU A 360 4.11 -2.24 -37.30
N VAL A 361 4.81 -1.57 -36.39
CA VAL A 361 6.09 -2.06 -35.84
C VAL A 361 5.84 -3.03 -34.69
N GLU A 362 5.70 -4.32 -35.02
CA GLU A 362 6.00 -5.41 -34.08
C GLU A 362 7.51 -5.45 -33.81
N GLU A 363 7.95 -5.03 -32.62
CA GLU A 363 9.23 -5.48 -32.06
C GLU A 363 9.01 -6.05 -30.65
N ASP A 364 9.07 -7.38 -30.56
CA ASP A 364 9.21 -8.11 -29.29
C ASP A 364 10.53 -7.70 -28.61
N VAL A 365 10.43 -6.97 -27.50
CA VAL A 365 11.58 -6.70 -26.62
C VAL A 365 11.20 -7.01 -25.17
N ASP A 366 11.77 -8.10 -24.66
CA ASP A 366 11.76 -8.46 -23.23
C ASP A 366 12.54 -7.40 -22.42
N GLU A 367 11.91 -6.28 -22.07
CA GLU A 367 12.43 -5.37 -21.03
C GLU A 367 12.32 -6.04 -19.66
N GLU A 368 13.25 -6.97 -19.37
CA GLU A 368 13.47 -7.53 -18.04
C GLU A 368 13.67 -6.36 -17.06
N VAL A 369 12.67 -6.14 -16.19
CA VAL A 369 12.61 -4.97 -15.31
C VAL A 369 13.83 -4.96 -14.41
N HIS A 370 14.80 -4.10 -14.73
CA HIS A 370 16.11 -4.06 -14.09
C HIS A 370 15.97 -3.79 -12.60
N GLY A 371 15.97 -4.87 -11.81
CA GLY A 371 15.81 -4.79 -10.37
C GLY A 371 16.88 -3.92 -9.72
N ARG A 372 16.62 -3.43 -8.50
CA ARG A 372 17.51 -2.53 -7.74
C ARG A 372 18.96 -3.05 -7.61
N SER A 373 19.18 -4.37 -7.75
CA SER A 373 20.50 -5.01 -7.81
C SER A 373 21.20 -4.85 -9.17
N SER A 374 20.47 -5.00 -10.30
CA SER A 374 21.03 -4.83 -11.65
C SER A 374 21.43 -3.38 -11.92
N ILE A 375 20.56 -2.41 -11.57
CA ILE A 375 20.87 -0.97 -11.69
C ILE A 375 22.13 -0.61 -10.90
N LYS A 376 22.31 -1.17 -9.68
CA LYS A 376 23.54 -1.00 -8.90
C LYS A 376 24.76 -1.59 -9.61
N HIS A 377 24.66 -2.80 -10.16
CA HIS A 377 25.77 -3.46 -10.84
C HIS A 377 26.21 -2.69 -12.09
N SER A 378 25.25 -2.27 -12.93
CA SER A 378 25.50 -1.40 -14.08
C SER A 378 26.13 -0.06 -13.68
N SER A 379 25.63 0.59 -12.61
CA SER A 379 26.22 1.82 -12.07
C SER A 379 27.68 1.66 -11.64
N VAL A 380 28.01 0.53 -10.99
CA VAL A 380 29.40 0.21 -10.57
C VAL A 380 30.29 -0.04 -11.79
N LEU A 381 29.81 -0.76 -12.81
CA LEU A 381 30.56 -1.01 -14.05
C LEU A 381 30.82 0.30 -14.84
N ILE A 382 29.86 1.23 -14.87
CA ILE A 382 30.03 2.55 -15.49
C ILE A 382 31.09 3.37 -14.73
N LEU A 383 31.05 3.37 -13.39
CA LEU A 383 32.06 4.05 -12.57
C LEU A 383 33.46 3.41 -12.73
N GLU A 384 33.55 2.08 -12.82
CA GLU A 384 34.78 1.37 -13.18
C GLU A 384 35.31 1.78 -14.56
N GLN A 385 34.45 1.85 -15.59
CA GLN A 385 34.85 2.30 -16.93
C GLN A 385 35.32 3.76 -16.91
N GLN A 386 34.67 4.65 -16.17
CA GLN A 386 35.11 6.03 -16.02
C GLN A 386 36.45 6.12 -15.29
N GLN A 387 36.67 5.35 -14.22
CA GLN A 387 37.99 5.26 -13.57
C GLN A 387 39.07 4.62 -14.45
N LYS A 388 38.71 3.68 -15.34
CA LYS A 388 39.63 3.09 -16.34
C LYS A 388 39.97 4.13 -17.40
N LYS A 389 39.00 4.89 -17.92
CA LYS A 389 39.21 6.03 -18.84
C LYS A 389 40.06 7.14 -18.19
N LEU A 390 39.78 7.53 -16.94
CA LEU A 390 40.58 8.51 -16.21
C LEU A 390 42.02 8.04 -15.95
N ARG A 391 42.23 6.75 -15.64
CA ARG A 391 43.57 6.15 -15.57
C ARG A 391 44.27 6.12 -16.94
N TYR A 392 43.54 5.87 -18.02
CA TYR A 392 44.09 5.90 -19.38
C TYR A 392 44.48 7.32 -19.82
N VAL A 393 43.64 8.33 -19.54
CA VAL A 393 43.92 9.74 -19.82
C VAL A 393 45.06 10.27 -18.93
N SER A 394 45.09 9.91 -17.65
CA SER A 394 46.21 10.23 -16.74
C SER A 394 47.52 9.60 -17.21
N GLY A 395 47.49 8.31 -17.58
CA GLY A 395 48.62 7.59 -18.18
C GLY A 395 49.07 8.19 -19.51
N PHE A 396 48.13 8.66 -20.34
CA PHE A 396 48.44 9.34 -21.61
C PHE A 396 49.06 10.72 -21.39
N LEU A 397 48.54 11.54 -20.45
CA LEU A 397 49.20 12.79 -20.07
C LEU A 397 50.58 12.57 -19.44
N ALA A 398 50.77 11.51 -18.66
CA ALA A 398 52.07 11.12 -18.12
C ALA A 398 53.02 10.66 -19.24
N PHE A 399 52.54 9.89 -20.21
CA PHE A 399 53.30 9.46 -21.38
C PHE A 399 53.71 10.65 -22.25
N VAL A 400 52.79 11.57 -22.57
CA VAL A 400 53.07 12.80 -23.32
C VAL A 400 54.07 13.71 -22.58
N ARG A 401 53.95 13.86 -21.26
CA ARG A 401 54.96 14.55 -20.43
C ARG A 401 56.31 13.84 -20.41
N GLY A 402 56.33 12.51 -20.45
CA GLY A 402 57.56 11.71 -20.54
C GLY A 402 58.25 11.82 -21.90
N THR A 403 57.50 11.74 -23.01
CA THR A 403 58.04 11.81 -24.38
C THR A 403 58.50 13.20 -24.80
N LEU A 404 58.07 14.26 -24.10
CA LEU A 404 58.61 15.62 -24.29
C LEU A 404 59.97 15.85 -23.62
N CYS A 405 60.48 14.90 -22.82
CA CYS A 405 61.81 14.95 -22.21
C CYS A 405 62.84 14.16 -23.04
N LEU A 406 63.19 14.65 -24.24
CA LEU A 406 64.43 14.23 -24.91
C LEU A 406 65.67 14.83 -24.19
N PRO A 407 66.78 14.08 -24.10
CA PRO A 407 67.90 14.45 -23.23
C PRO A 407 68.81 15.52 -23.86
N GLY A 408 68.66 16.81 -23.48
CA GLY A 408 69.49 17.85 -24.09
C GLY A 408 69.35 19.32 -23.66
N CYS A 409 68.96 19.64 -22.41
CA CYS A 409 68.96 21.04 -21.93
C CYS A 409 69.66 21.21 -20.57
N VAL A 410 70.97 21.50 -20.62
CA VAL A 410 71.76 21.91 -19.44
C VAL A 410 71.86 23.44 -19.39
N SER A 411 70.99 24.09 -18.63
CA SER A 411 71.19 25.50 -18.23
C SER A 411 70.44 25.84 -16.94
N ARG A 412 71.15 26.47 -16.00
CA ARG A 412 70.61 26.98 -14.73
C ARG A 412 69.53 28.04 -14.97
N SER A 413 68.52 28.09 -14.11
CA SER A 413 68.14 29.32 -13.40
C SER A 413 67.28 29.02 -12.17
N SER A 414 67.55 29.76 -11.10
CA SER A 414 66.86 29.66 -9.80
C SER A 414 65.52 30.38 -9.80
N CYS A 415 64.52 29.84 -9.09
CA CYS A 415 63.50 30.66 -8.47
C CYS A 415 63.10 30.06 -7.11
N THR A 416 62.88 30.91 -6.12
CA THR A 416 62.56 30.56 -4.73
C THR A 416 61.11 30.13 -4.54
N ILE A 417 60.89 29.24 -3.56
CA ILE A 417 59.58 29.00 -2.95
C ILE A 417 59.62 29.56 -1.52
N ALA A 418 58.51 30.19 -1.12
CA ALA A 418 58.13 30.51 0.24
C ALA A 418 56.69 30.02 0.45
#